data_AF-A0A7S2AN71-F1
#
_entry.id   AF-A0A7S2AN71-F1
#
_cell.length_a   1.000
_cell.length_b   1.000
_cell.length_c   1.000
_cell.angle_alpha   90.00
_cell.angle_beta   90.00
_cell.angle_gamma   90.00
#
_symmetry.space_group_name_H-M   'P 1'
#
loop_
_entity.id
_entity.type
_entity.pdbx_description
1 polymer ?
#
loop_
_entity_poly.entity_id
_entity_poly.type
_entity_poly.pdbx_seq_one_letter_code
_entity_poly.pdbx_strand_id
1 'polypeptide(L)'
;SLPSEILDFQWVFLVVLSLQWVLILGFFATGLSNIFLSISILVWLIVIPFGYWVHGARAVGLVRIPEYVVSLAVFLYLLGLAKAVMLTCCRALHAIRYHCCCCCRSQGAHDDMHHMQKELTKRMQRSIRMAYVFFFVHQLNVLRGYLVLVANLLTTLVMILFDMCNAHTWWLLNGEVAKSHRKVKDLEQLPDMEDFKHGGACSPRSPWSPREVMNTWRSETRFSARSAKSSTAGALSSRSRDPRL
;
A
#
# COMPACT_ATOMS: atom_id res chain seq x y z
N SER A 1 -11.56 23.26 24.96
CA SER A 1 -10.15 23.37 25.38
C SER A 1 -9.43 22.12 24.92
N LEU A 2 -8.37 22.23 24.13
CA LEU A 2 -7.48 21.09 23.88
C LEU A 2 -6.78 20.76 25.20
N PRO A 3 -6.80 19.50 25.68
CA PRO A 3 -6.13 19.14 26.91
C PRO A 3 -4.64 19.39 26.74
N SER A 4 -4.06 20.22 27.62
CA SER A 4 -2.64 20.59 27.62
C SER A 4 -1.72 19.37 27.73
N GLU A 5 -2.23 18.25 28.25
CA GLU A 5 -1.50 16.98 28.37
C GLU A 5 -1.03 16.41 27.01
N ILE A 6 -1.65 16.78 25.88
CA ILE A 6 -1.23 16.27 24.56
C ILE A 6 0.20 16.69 24.19
N LEU A 7 0.64 17.87 24.65
CA LEU A 7 1.97 18.41 24.33
C LEU A 7 3.09 17.74 25.14
N ASP A 8 2.79 17.16 26.30
CA ASP A 8 3.79 16.48 27.13
C ASP A 8 4.33 15.23 26.43
N PHE A 9 3.48 14.52 25.67
CA PHE A 9 3.89 13.38 24.87
C PHE A 9 4.82 13.77 23.72
N GLN A 10 4.76 15.02 23.25
CA GLN A 10 5.53 15.49 22.10
C GLN A 10 7.04 15.52 22.38
N TRP A 11 7.44 15.76 23.62
CA TRP A 11 8.84 15.74 24.04
C TRP A 11 9.48 14.35 23.89
N VAL A 12 8.73 13.29 24.20
CA VAL A 12 9.21 11.91 24.03
C VAL A 12 9.52 11.64 22.56
N PHE A 13 8.63 12.05 21.65
CA PHE A 13 8.86 11.91 20.22
C PHE A 13 10.04 12.77 19.73
N LEU A 14 10.26 13.96 20.28
CA LEU A 14 11.42 14.80 19.94
C LEU A 14 12.74 14.17 20.36
N VAL A 15 12.82 13.56 21.54
CA VAL A 15 14.03 12.87 22.01
C VAL A 15 14.34 11.64 21.16
N VAL A 16 13.32 10.85 20.84
CA VAL A 16 13.47 9.70 19.94
C VAL A 16 13.91 10.19 18.56
N LEU A 17 13.29 11.26 18.06
CA LEU A 17 13.65 11.85 16.78
C LEU A 17 15.10 12.34 16.77
N SER A 18 15.59 12.99 17.84
CA SER A 18 16.98 13.46 17.88
C SER A 18 17.98 12.30 17.86
N LEU A 19 17.75 11.25 18.65
CA LEU A 19 18.55 10.01 18.61
C LEU A 19 18.56 9.41 17.21
N GLN A 20 17.38 9.40 16.59
CA GLN A 20 17.16 8.88 15.27
C GLN A 20 17.92 9.68 14.19
N TRP A 21 18.07 10.99 14.35
CA TRP A 21 18.89 11.82 13.44
C TRP A 21 20.37 11.50 13.56
N VAL A 22 20.86 11.25 14.78
CA VAL A 22 22.23 10.79 15.02
C VAL A 22 22.48 9.45 14.31
N LEU A 23 21.53 8.52 14.34
CA LEU A 23 21.65 7.25 13.61
C LEU A 23 21.69 7.44 12.09
N ILE A 24 20.89 8.37 11.54
CA ILE A 24 20.94 8.69 10.10
C ILE A 24 22.29 9.30 9.73
N LEU A 25 22.84 10.18 10.57
CA LEU A 25 24.18 10.74 10.35
C LEU A 25 25.24 9.62 10.38
N GLY A 26 25.14 8.69 11.33
CA GLY A 26 25.99 7.48 11.40
C GLY A 26 25.87 6.58 10.16
N PHE A 27 24.66 6.41 9.63
CA PHE A 27 24.43 5.69 8.38
C PHE A 27 25.18 6.31 7.19
N PHE A 28 25.20 7.64 7.10
CA PHE A 28 25.97 8.33 6.06
C PHE A 28 27.48 8.26 6.30
N ALA A 29 27.92 8.39 7.56
CA ALA A 29 29.33 8.31 7.92
C ALA A 29 29.94 6.94 7.61
N THR A 30 29.17 5.87 7.74
CA THR A 30 29.61 4.48 7.53
C THR A 30 29.40 3.95 6.12
N GLY A 31 29.07 4.82 5.15
CA GLY A 31 28.96 4.43 3.75
C GLY A 31 27.72 3.60 3.41
N LEU A 32 26.56 3.93 4.00
CA LEU A 32 25.26 3.30 3.74
C LEU A 32 25.11 1.88 4.31
N SER A 33 25.66 1.61 5.50
CA SER A 33 25.51 0.31 6.15
C SER A 33 24.05 0.04 6.58
N ASN A 34 23.48 -1.07 6.13
CA ASN A 34 22.11 -1.48 6.47
C ASN A 34 21.85 -1.65 7.97
N ILE A 35 22.91 -1.85 8.78
CA ILE A 35 22.81 -2.06 10.23
C ILE A 35 22.15 -0.85 10.91
N PHE A 36 22.55 0.38 10.54
CA PHE A 36 21.97 1.60 11.12
C PHE A 36 20.49 1.76 10.79
N LEU A 37 20.06 1.26 9.62
CA LEU A 37 18.67 1.28 9.22
C LEU A 37 17.83 0.31 10.07
N SER A 38 18.37 -0.87 10.37
CA SER A 38 17.72 -1.82 11.29
C SER A 38 17.64 -1.26 12.72
N ILE A 39 18.71 -0.63 13.22
CA ILE A 39 18.72 0.00 14.55
C ILE A 39 17.71 1.15 14.60
N SER A 40 17.59 1.93 13.52
CA SER A 40 16.57 2.98 13.41
C SER A 40 15.15 2.44 13.58
N ILE A 41 14.82 1.31 12.97
CA ILE A 41 13.50 0.67 13.14
C ILE A 41 13.31 0.21 14.59
N LEU A 42 14.34 -0.38 15.21
CA LEU A 42 14.29 -0.79 16.61
C LEU A 42 14.08 0.39 17.57
N VAL A 43 14.69 1.55 17.30
CA VAL A 43 14.49 2.77 18.09
C VAL A 43 13.02 3.19 18.10
N TRP A 44 12.31 3.05 16.98
CA TRP A 44 10.87 3.34 16.93
C TRP A 44 10.03 2.36 17.77
N LEU A 45 10.44 1.10 17.88
CA LEU A 45 9.75 0.14 18.75
C LEU A 45 9.99 0.45 20.24
N ILE A 46 11.15 1.02 20.58
CA ILE A 46 11.49 1.44 21.94
C ILE A 46 10.67 2.64 22.40
N VAL A 47 10.05 3.41 21.50
CA VAL A 47 9.18 4.55 21.86
C VAL A 47 8.04 4.15 22.79
N ILE A 48 7.47 2.96 22.59
CA ILE A 48 6.35 2.47 23.41
C ILE A 48 6.79 2.25 24.87
N PRO A 49 7.78 1.40 25.19
CA PRO A 49 8.25 1.23 26.56
C PRO A 49 8.91 2.50 27.12
N PHE A 50 9.57 3.30 26.29
CA PHE A 50 10.18 4.56 26.72
C PHE A 50 9.13 5.59 27.13
N GLY A 51 8.03 5.70 26.38
CA GLY A 51 6.88 6.53 26.74
C GLY A 51 6.26 6.11 28.07
N TYR A 52 6.13 4.80 28.31
CA TYR A 52 5.67 4.25 29.59
C TYR A 52 6.63 4.60 30.74
N TRP A 53 7.95 4.49 30.49
CA TRP A 53 8.97 4.82 31.48
C TRP A 53 8.97 6.31 31.88
N VAL A 54 8.89 7.21 30.89
CA VAL A 54 8.89 8.67 31.12
C VAL A 54 7.66 9.13 31.89
N HIS A 55 6.49 8.57 31.60
CA HIS A 55 5.23 8.98 32.25
C HIS A 55 4.94 8.21 33.55
N GLY A 56 5.70 7.14 33.82
CA GLY A 56 5.59 6.32 35.02
C GLY A 56 4.19 5.74 35.22
N ALA A 57 3.74 5.68 36.48
CA ALA A 57 2.44 5.11 36.86
C ALA A 57 1.22 5.82 36.23
N ARG A 58 1.40 7.02 35.65
CA ARG A 58 0.31 7.75 34.97
C ARG A 58 -0.02 7.16 33.60
N ALA A 59 0.86 6.35 33.01
CA ALA A 59 0.63 5.69 31.73
C ALA A 59 -0.16 4.37 31.83
N VAL A 60 -0.44 3.89 33.05
CA VAL A 60 -1.09 2.59 33.29
C VAL A 60 -2.61 2.73 33.14
N GLY A 61 -3.09 2.88 31.91
CA GLY A 61 -4.52 2.91 31.64
C GLY A 61 -4.84 2.81 30.16
N LEU A 62 -5.69 1.84 29.79
CA LEU A 62 -6.20 1.68 28.41
C LEU A 62 -6.92 2.95 27.91
N VAL A 63 -7.41 3.79 28.84
CA VAL A 63 -8.12 5.04 28.55
C VAL A 63 -7.22 6.07 27.84
N ARG A 64 -5.89 6.01 28.03
CA ARG A 64 -4.95 6.98 27.45
C ARG A 64 -4.36 6.59 26.09
N ILE A 65 -4.54 5.34 25.65
CA ILE A 65 -4.11 4.88 24.32
C ILE A 65 -4.60 5.81 23.19
N PRO A 66 -5.88 6.24 23.13
CA PRO A 66 -6.33 7.16 22.07
C PRO A 66 -5.57 8.50 22.07
N GLU A 67 -5.17 9.02 23.23
CA GLU A 67 -4.40 10.26 23.33
C GLU A 67 -3.01 10.10 22.71
N TYR A 68 -2.33 8.97 22.97
CA TYR A 68 -1.05 8.65 22.33
C TYR A 68 -1.18 8.53 20.80
N VAL A 69 -2.25 7.90 20.31
CA VAL A 69 -2.50 7.76 18.87
C VAL A 69 -2.73 9.12 18.23
N VAL A 70 -3.51 10.00 18.87
CA VAL A 70 -3.75 11.37 18.38
C VAL A 70 -2.46 12.18 18.39
N SER A 71 -1.66 12.14 19.47
CA SER A 71 -0.38 12.85 19.55
C SER A 71 0.61 12.35 18.50
N LEU A 72 0.71 11.04 18.30
CA LEU A 72 1.51 10.45 17.22
C LEU A 72 1.03 10.94 15.84
N ALA A 73 -0.27 10.98 15.58
CA ALA A 73 -0.81 11.46 14.31
C ALA A 73 -0.49 12.94 14.07
N VAL A 74 -0.64 13.80 15.09
CA VAL A 74 -0.27 15.23 15.03
C VAL A 74 1.23 15.38 14.78
N PHE A 75 2.06 14.59 15.47
CA PHE A 75 3.50 14.61 15.30
C PHE A 75 3.93 14.19 13.87
N LEU A 76 3.36 13.11 13.34
CA LEU A 76 3.59 12.67 11.96
C LEU A 76 3.13 13.71 10.94
N TYR A 77 2.01 14.38 11.20
CA TYR A 77 1.54 15.49 10.37
C TYR A 77 2.53 16.66 10.37
N LEU A 78 3.04 17.07 11.54
CA LEU A 78 4.05 18.13 11.66
C LEU A 78 5.36 17.75 10.96
N LEU A 79 5.80 16.49 11.06
CA LEU A 79 6.95 16.00 10.29
C LEU A 79 6.71 16.07 8.77
N GLY A 80 5.51 15.70 8.32
CA GLY A 80 5.09 15.84 6.93
C GLY A 80 5.09 17.30 6.45
N LEU A 81 4.61 18.22 7.29
CA LEU A 81 4.62 19.65 7.02
C LEU A 81 6.06 20.19 6.97
N ALA A 82 6.90 19.85 7.95
CA ALA A 82 8.31 20.24 7.98
C ALA A 82 9.06 19.77 6.73
N LYS A 83 8.78 18.54 6.27
CA LYS A 83 9.28 18.03 4.98
C LYS A 83 8.84 18.90 3.81
N ALA A 84 7.55 19.20 3.70
CA ALA A 84 7.02 20.01 2.61
C ALA A 84 7.66 21.40 2.59
N VAL A 85 7.80 22.04 3.76
CA VAL A 85 8.48 23.32 3.93
C VAL A 85 9.94 23.21 3.50
N MET A 86 10.71 22.23 3.99
CA MET A 86 12.12 22.09 3.63
C MET A 86 12.32 21.81 2.14
N LEU A 87 11.50 20.97 1.51
CA LEU A 87 11.53 20.76 0.06
C LEU A 87 11.21 22.04 -0.72
N THR A 88 10.27 22.85 -0.20
CA THR A 88 9.91 24.14 -0.79
C THR A 88 11.06 25.14 -0.64
N CYS A 89 11.71 25.22 0.53
CA CYS A 89 12.91 26.02 0.75
C CYS A 89 14.06 25.59 -0.17
N CYS A 90 14.30 24.28 -0.33
CA CYS A 90 15.33 23.78 -1.25
C CYS A 90 15.04 24.20 -2.70
N ARG A 91 13.79 24.13 -3.15
CA ARG A 91 13.38 24.59 -4.50
C ARG A 91 13.54 26.10 -4.65
N ALA A 92 13.12 26.87 -3.64
CA ALA A 92 13.25 28.33 -3.64
C ALA A 92 14.72 28.76 -3.69
N LEU A 93 15.59 28.18 -2.86
CA LEU A 93 17.03 28.44 -2.88
C LEU A 93 17.68 28.10 -4.23
N HIS A 94 17.22 27.02 -4.87
CA HIS A 94 17.69 26.66 -6.21
C HIS A 94 17.22 27.66 -7.27
N ALA A 95 15.95 28.09 -7.22
CA ALA A 95 15.41 29.11 -8.12
C ALA A 95 16.14 30.45 -7.98
N ILE A 96 16.41 30.87 -6.74
CA ILE A 96 17.18 32.10 -6.45
C ILE A 96 18.59 32.02 -7.04
N ARG A 97 19.29 30.89 -6.87
CA ARG A 97 20.62 30.70 -7.46
C ARG A 97 20.59 30.75 -8.99
N TYR A 98 19.58 30.13 -9.59
CA TYR A 98 19.41 30.15 -11.05
C TYR A 98 19.21 31.58 -11.56
N HIS A 99 18.26 32.32 -10.98
CA HIS A 99 18.00 33.71 -11.36
C HIS A 99 19.22 34.61 -11.14
N CYS A 100 19.92 34.47 -10.02
CA CYS A 100 21.12 35.26 -9.72
C CYS A 100 22.25 34.99 -10.74
N CYS A 101 22.48 33.73 -11.12
CA CYS A 101 23.49 33.40 -12.14
C CYS A 101 23.13 33.91 -13.54
N CYS A 102 21.84 33.94 -13.91
CA CYS A 102 21.40 34.44 -15.21
C CYS A 102 21.58 35.95 -15.35
N CYS A 103 21.36 36.73 -14.28
CA CYS A 103 21.52 38.18 -14.32
C CYS A 103 22.99 38.64 -14.51
N CYS A 104 23.95 37.81 -14.08
CA CYS A 104 25.37 38.19 -14.12
C CYS A 104 26.13 37.71 -15.36
N ARG A 105 25.55 36.81 -16.18
CA ARG A 105 26.28 36.16 -17.29
C ARG A 105 25.87 36.73 -18.64
N SER A 106 26.61 37.75 -19.09
CA SER A 106 26.44 38.41 -20.38
C SER A 106 26.78 37.49 -21.57
N GLN A 107 25.74 37.14 -22.34
CA GLN A 107 25.60 36.76 -23.77
C GLN A 107 26.59 35.80 -24.49
N GLY A 108 27.77 35.45 -23.96
CA GLY A 108 28.80 34.74 -24.73
C GLY A 108 28.92 33.22 -24.56
N ALA A 109 28.10 32.56 -23.72
CA ALA A 109 28.36 31.18 -23.26
C ALA A 109 27.15 30.24 -23.37
N HIS A 110 26.62 30.04 -24.58
CA HIS A 110 25.43 29.21 -24.81
C HIS A 110 25.70 27.71 -24.64
N ASP A 111 26.84 27.19 -25.10
CA ASP A 111 27.11 25.74 -25.07
C ASP A 111 27.56 25.23 -23.67
N ASP A 112 28.22 26.06 -22.87
CA ASP A 112 28.62 25.71 -21.50
C ASP A 112 27.42 25.61 -20.54
N MET A 113 26.31 26.27 -20.85
CA MET A 113 25.13 26.29 -19.99
C MET A 113 24.52 24.90 -19.80
N HIS A 114 24.54 24.07 -20.86
CA HIS A 114 23.94 22.74 -20.83
C HIS A 114 24.75 21.77 -19.95
N HIS A 115 26.08 21.87 -19.92
CA HIS A 115 26.92 21.06 -19.03
C HIS A 115 26.71 21.47 -17.57
N MET A 116 26.65 22.77 -17.27
CA MET A 116 26.43 23.26 -15.91
C MET A 116 25.06 22.83 -15.36
N GLN A 117 24.02 22.82 -16.20
CA GLN A 117 22.69 22.36 -15.81
C GLN A 117 22.68 20.87 -15.45
N LYS A 118 23.42 20.02 -16.18
CA LYS A 118 23.56 18.59 -15.85
C LYS A 118 24.25 18.36 -14.51
N GLU A 119 25.28 19.14 -14.21
CA GLU A 119 25.99 19.07 -12.93
C GLU A 119 25.08 19.50 -11.75
N LEU A 120 24.37 20.62 -11.91
CA LEU A 120 23.42 21.15 -10.92
C LEU A 120 22.28 20.17 -10.63
N THR A 121 21.69 19.60 -11.68
CA THR A 121 20.61 18.60 -11.53
C THR A 121 21.07 17.34 -10.81
N LYS A 122 22.30 16.85 -11.07
CA LYS A 122 22.90 15.73 -10.30
C LYS A 122 23.07 16.08 -8.82
N ARG A 123 23.59 17.27 -8.51
CA ARG A 123 23.74 17.73 -7.11
C ARG A 123 22.38 17.91 -6.41
N MET A 124 21.39 18.41 -7.14
CA MET A 124 20.01 18.55 -6.65
C MET A 124 19.36 17.18 -6.41
N GLN A 125 19.50 16.21 -7.32
CA GLN A 125 18.99 14.86 -7.10
C GLN A 125 19.65 14.22 -5.88
N ARG A 126 20.94 14.45 -5.66
CA ARG A 126 21.65 13.97 -4.47
C ARG A 126 21.11 14.64 -3.21
N SER A 127 20.93 15.96 -3.17
CA SER A 127 20.39 16.65 -2.00
C SER A 127 18.94 16.25 -1.70
N ILE A 128 18.11 16.08 -2.74
CA ILE A 128 16.75 15.56 -2.60
C ILE A 128 16.80 14.17 -2.02
N ARG A 129 17.65 13.27 -2.52
CA ARG A 129 17.80 11.92 -1.99
C ARG A 129 18.20 11.94 -0.51
N MET A 130 19.14 12.81 -0.13
CA MET A 130 19.53 12.98 1.28
C MET A 130 18.36 13.50 2.13
N ALA A 131 17.61 14.51 1.65
CA ALA A 131 16.44 15.03 2.33
C ALA A 131 15.35 13.97 2.49
N TYR A 132 15.13 13.11 1.49
CA TYR A 132 14.17 12.01 1.56
C TYR A 132 14.54 10.99 2.64
N VAL A 133 15.84 10.69 2.80
CA VAL A 133 16.34 9.81 3.86
C VAL A 133 16.16 10.47 5.24
N PHE A 134 16.42 11.77 5.31
CA PHE A 134 16.33 12.55 6.53
C PHE A 134 14.90 12.68 7.07
N PHE A 135 13.91 12.84 6.18
CA PHE A 135 12.51 13.02 6.55
C PHE A 135 11.73 11.72 6.78
N PHE A 136 12.40 10.60 7.02
CA PHE A 136 11.73 9.32 7.28
C PHE A 136 10.77 8.86 6.17
N VAL A 137 10.87 9.40 4.96
CA VAL A 137 9.88 9.10 3.90
C VAL A 137 9.91 7.63 3.54
N HIS A 138 11.10 7.05 3.50
CA HIS A 138 11.26 5.62 3.25
C HIS A 138 10.63 4.79 4.38
N GLN A 139 10.92 5.13 5.63
CA GLN A 139 10.38 4.44 6.80
C GLN A 139 8.86 4.59 6.91
N LEU A 140 8.29 5.76 6.60
CA LEU A 140 6.85 5.98 6.54
C LEU A 140 6.17 5.16 5.43
N ASN A 141 6.80 5.07 4.26
CA ASN A 141 6.29 4.23 3.18
C ASN A 141 6.37 2.74 3.54
N VAL A 142 7.45 2.31 4.21
CA VAL A 142 7.60 0.95 4.74
C VAL A 142 6.54 0.68 5.82
N LEU A 143 6.37 1.60 6.78
CA LEU A 143 5.35 1.51 7.83
C LEU A 143 3.94 1.45 7.24
N ARG A 144 3.64 2.27 6.23
CA ARG A 144 2.38 2.20 5.49
C ARG A 144 2.18 0.83 4.84
N GLY A 145 3.23 0.27 4.24
CA GLY A 145 3.22 -1.09 3.72
C GLY A 145 2.91 -2.12 4.80
N TYR A 146 3.55 -2.01 5.96
CA TYR A 146 3.27 -2.86 7.12
C TYR A 146 1.84 -2.72 7.64
N LEU A 147 1.29 -1.50 7.72
CA LEU A 147 -0.10 -1.28 8.14
C LEU A 147 -1.09 -1.95 7.19
N VAL A 148 -0.85 -1.85 5.88
CA VAL A 148 -1.67 -2.56 4.88
C VAL A 148 -1.54 -4.08 5.04
N LEU A 149 -0.33 -4.59 5.29
CA LEU A 149 -0.10 -6.00 5.53
C LEU A 149 -0.85 -6.51 6.78
N VAL A 150 -0.80 -5.76 7.88
CA VAL A 150 -1.51 -6.09 9.12
C VAL A 150 -3.02 -6.02 8.93
N ALA A 151 -3.53 -5.00 8.23
CA ALA A 151 -4.96 -4.91 7.92
C ALA A 151 -5.44 -6.10 7.06
N ASN A 152 -4.64 -6.51 6.08
CA ASN A 152 -4.92 -7.70 5.27
C ASN A 152 -4.90 -8.97 6.12
N LEU A 153 -3.91 -9.11 7.01
CA LEU A 153 -3.82 -10.25 7.94
C LEU A 153 -5.05 -10.33 8.85
N LEU A 154 -5.48 -9.20 9.43
CA LEU A 154 -6.68 -9.11 10.24
C LEU A 154 -7.94 -9.47 9.45
N THR A 155 -8.05 -9.00 8.20
CA THR A 155 -9.18 -9.33 7.33
C THR A 155 -9.24 -10.82 7.06
N THR A 156 -8.11 -11.46 6.76
CA THR A 156 -8.02 -12.92 6.59
C THR A 156 -8.37 -13.65 7.88
N LEU A 157 -7.90 -13.17 9.03
CA LEU A 157 -8.22 -13.77 10.33
C LEU A 157 -9.72 -13.66 10.65
N VAL A 158 -10.35 -12.53 10.35
CA VAL A 158 -11.80 -12.34 10.49
C VAL A 158 -12.57 -13.27 9.55
N MET A 159 -12.13 -13.42 8.30
CA MET A 159 -12.71 -14.41 7.37
C MET A 159 -12.61 -15.83 7.93
N ILE A 160 -11.44 -16.23 8.46
CA ILE A 160 -11.25 -17.54 9.09
C ILE A 160 -12.18 -17.73 10.30
N LEU A 161 -12.36 -16.69 11.12
CA LEU A 161 -13.28 -16.74 12.25
C LEU A 161 -14.74 -16.90 11.79
N PHE A 162 -15.15 -16.20 10.74
CA PHE A 162 -16.48 -16.37 10.15
C PHE A 162 -16.71 -17.77 9.58
N ASP A 163 -15.69 -18.37 8.97
CA ASP A 163 -15.71 -19.75 8.50
C ASP A 163 -15.82 -20.73 9.68
N MET A 164 -15.03 -20.51 10.75
CA MET A 164 -15.07 -21.33 11.97
C MET A 164 -16.41 -21.26 12.71
N CYS A 165 -17.06 -20.09 12.70
CA CYS A 165 -18.40 -19.93 13.26
C CYS A 165 -19.49 -20.68 12.48
N ASN A 166 -19.13 -21.37 11.39
CA ASN A 166 -20.05 -22.09 10.49
C ASN A 166 -21.18 -21.20 9.97
N ALA A 167 -21.13 -19.88 10.15
CA ALA A 167 -22.18 -18.97 9.72
C ALA A 167 -22.26 -18.91 8.19
N HIS A 168 -21.10 -18.94 7.54
CA HIS A 168 -21.00 -19.00 6.08
C HIS A 168 -21.51 -20.36 5.56
N THR A 169 -21.02 -21.47 6.11
CA THR A 169 -21.47 -22.83 5.77
C THR A 169 -22.97 -23.03 6.01
N TRP A 170 -23.49 -22.51 7.13
CA TRP A 170 -24.90 -22.59 7.51
C TRP A 170 -25.79 -21.72 6.59
N TRP A 171 -25.34 -20.51 6.24
CA TRP A 171 -26.06 -19.65 5.30
C TRP A 171 -26.08 -20.26 3.89
N LEU A 172 -24.97 -20.83 3.44
CA LEU A 172 -24.83 -21.45 2.12
C LEU A 172 -25.65 -22.75 2.03
N LEU A 173 -25.59 -23.61 3.05
CA LEU A 173 -26.43 -24.81 3.11
C LEU A 173 -27.92 -24.46 3.21
N ASN A 174 -28.31 -23.50 4.04
CA ASN A 174 -29.73 -23.14 4.15
C ASN A 174 -30.26 -22.50 2.87
N GLY A 175 -29.44 -21.73 2.15
CA GLY A 175 -29.78 -21.18 0.84
C GLY A 175 -30.04 -22.27 -0.20
N GLU A 176 -29.23 -23.33 -0.22
CA GLU A 176 -29.38 -24.46 -1.14
C GLU A 176 -30.54 -25.38 -0.75
N VAL A 177 -30.70 -25.70 0.54
CA VAL A 177 -31.83 -26.50 1.06
C VAL A 177 -33.16 -25.79 0.81
N ALA A 178 -33.23 -24.46 0.96
CA ALA A 178 -34.43 -23.70 0.65
C ALA A 178 -34.77 -23.68 -0.85
N LYS A 179 -33.77 -23.77 -1.73
CA LYS A 179 -33.97 -23.84 -3.19
C LYS A 179 -34.39 -25.23 -3.66
N SER A 180 -33.83 -26.30 -3.09
CA SER A 180 -34.25 -27.67 -3.43
C SER A 180 -35.70 -27.92 -3.03
N HIS A 181 -36.15 -27.37 -1.89
CA HIS A 181 -37.52 -27.52 -1.41
C HIS A 181 -38.57 -26.85 -2.30
N ARG A 182 -38.22 -25.81 -3.08
CA ARG A 182 -39.13 -25.20 -4.08
C ARG A 182 -39.25 -26.04 -5.34
N LYS A 183 -38.11 -26.55 -5.85
CA LYS A 183 -38.12 -27.40 -7.05
C LYS A 183 -38.95 -28.68 -6.87
N VAL A 184 -38.94 -29.26 -5.67
CA VAL A 184 -39.79 -30.42 -5.35
C VAL A 184 -41.28 -30.06 -5.40
N LYS A 185 -41.66 -28.89 -4.88
CA LYS A 185 -43.05 -28.42 -4.96
C LYS A 185 -43.51 -28.14 -6.39
N ASP A 186 -42.63 -27.59 -7.23
CA ASP A 186 -42.93 -27.36 -8.64
C ASP A 186 -43.12 -28.68 -9.42
N LEU A 187 -42.44 -29.76 -9.00
CA LEU A 187 -42.61 -31.11 -9.56
C LEU A 187 -43.90 -31.79 -9.06
N GLU A 188 -44.32 -31.55 -7.82
CA GLU A 188 -45.59 -32.05 -7.28
C GLU A 188 -46.81 -31.32 -7.87
N GLN A 189 -46.62 -30.09 -8.34
CA GLN A 189 -47.68 -29.28 -8.96
C GLN A 189 -47.77 -29.46 -10.48
N LEU A 190 -46.93 -30.34 -11.06
CA LEU A 190 -47.17 -30.79 -12.42
C LEU A 190 -48.47 -31.62 -12.40
N PRO A 191 -49.52 -31.17 -13.11
CA PRO A 191 -50.78 -31.91 -13.16
C PRO A 191 -50.47 -33.32 -13.67
N ASP A 192 -51.04 -34.33 -13.00
CA ASP A 192 -50.99 -35.73 -13.42
C ASP A 192 -51.27 -35.81 -14.92
N MET A 193 -50.20 -35.99 -15.70
CA MET A 193 -50.26 -36.26 -17.13
C MET A 193 -50.72 -37.71 -17.30
N GLU A 194 -51.95 -38.03 -16.87
CA GLU A 194 -52.59 -39.31 -17.19
C GLU A 194 -53.11 -39.37 -18.64
N ASP A 195 -53.06 -38.27 -19.40
CA ASP A 195 -53.68 -38.18 -20.73
C ASP A 195 -52.74 -38.32 -21.95
N PHE A 196 -51.48 -38.74 -21.78
CA PHE A 196 -50.60 -39.05 -22.94
C PHE A 196 -50.60 -40.53 -23.32
N LYS A 197 -51.81 -41.08 -23.53
CA LYS A 197 -52.02 -42.43 -24.06
C LYS A 197 -52.62 -42.43 -25.46
N HIS A 198 -52.30 -41.46 -26.32
CA HIS A 198 -52.58 -41.59 -27.75
C HIS A 198 -51.44 -41.07 -28.64
N GLY A 199 -50.70 -42.04 -29.20
CA GLY A 199 -50.31 -42.11 -30.61
C GLY A 199 -49.72 -40.85 -31.25
N GLY A 200 -48.41 -40.80 -31.34
CA GLY A 200 -47.71 -39.84 -32.19
C GLY A 200 -46.24 -40.20 -32.35
N ALA A 201 -45.94 -41.11 -33.27
CA ALA A 201 -44.58 -41.36 -33.70
C ALA A 201 -44.02 -40.12 -34.40
N CYS A 202 -43.22 -39.30 -33.71
CA CYS A 202 -42.36 -38.30 -34.36
C CYS A 202 -41.13 -37.93 -33.52
N SER A 203 -39.99 -38.45 -34.00
CA SER A 203 -38.70 -37.77 -34.14
C SER A 203 -37.81 -37.54 -32.90
N PRO A 204 -36.69 -38.29 -32.77
CA PRO A 204 -35.63 -37.97 -31.83
C PRO A 204 -34.76 -36.85 -32.42
N ARG A 205 -34.96 -35.62 -31.99
CA ARG A 205 -33.93 -34.57 -32.09
C ARG A 205 -33.58 -34.10 -30.69
N SER A 206 -32.65 -34.80 -30.06
CA SER A 206 -31.72 -34.15 -29.15
C SER A 206 -30.72 -33.36 -30.01
N PRO A 207 -30.73 -32.02 -30.00
CA PRO A 207 -29.51 -31.30 -30.36
C PRO A 207 -28.56 -31.45 -29.15
N TRP A 208 -27.26 -31.31 -29.36
CA TRP A 208 -26.23 -31.38 -28.32
C TRP A 208 -25.80 -32.80 -27.97
N SER A 209 -24.91 -33.31 -28.81
CA SER A 209 -24.02 -34.39 -28.38
C SER A 209 -23.15 -33.88 -27.21
N PRO A 210 -22.81 -34.72 -26.22
CA PRO A 210 -21.93 -34.34 -25.10
C PRO A 210 -20.58 -33.73 -25.53
N ARG A 211 -20.14 -33.98 -26.78
CA ARG A 211 -18.94 -33.37 -27.36
C ARG A 211 -19.09 -31.88 -27.66
N GLU A 212 -20.28 -31.40 -28.02
CA GLU A 212 -20.48 -29.97 -28.34
C GLU A 212 -20.47 -29.11 -27.07
N VAL A 213 -21.00 -29.63 -25.96
CA VAL A 213 -20.95 -28.96 -24.65
C VAL A 213 -19.51 -28.88 -24.13
N MET A 214 -18.67 -29.89 -24.41
CA MET A 214 -17.27 -29.85 -23.95
C MET A 214 -16.40 -28.87 -24.75
N ASN A 215 -16.79 -28.55 -25.98
CA ASN A 215 -16.06 -27.63 -26.85
C ASN A 215 -16.31 -26.16 -26.48
N THR A 216 -17.52 -25.80 -26.03
CA THR A 216 -17.84 -24.43 -25.58
C THR A 216 -17.08 -24.05 -24.30
N TRP A 217 -16.96 -24.96 -23.33
CA TRP A 217 -16.15 -24.72 -22.12
C TRP A 217 -14.64 -24.59 -22.42
N ARG A 218 -14.13 -25.25 -23.47
CA ARG A 218 -12.72 -25.13 -23.88
C ARG A 218 -12.41 -23.80 -24.57
N SER A 219 -13.40 -23.13 -25.18
CA SER A 219 -13.20 -21.81 -25.78
C SER A 219 -13.11 -20.67 -24.76
N GLU A 220 -13.88 -20.72 -23.66
CA GLU A 220 -13.84 -19.66 -22.64
C GLU A 220 -12.54 -19.63 -21.85
N THR A 221 -11.97 -20.80 -21.54
CA THR A 221 -10.69 -20.89 -20.81
C THR A 221 -9.50 -20.31 -21.60
N ARG A 222 -9.55 -20.28 -22.94
CA ARG A 222 -8.49 -19.65 -23.76
C ARG A 222 -8.56 -18.11 -23.75
N PHE A 223 -9.73 -17.52 -23.53
CA PHE A 223 -9.87 -16.06 -23.49
C PHE A 223 -9.24 -15.48 -22.22
N SER A 224 -9.43 -16.14 -21.06
CA SER A 224 -8.81 -15.71 -19.79
C SER A 224 -7.29 -15.81 -19.80
N ALA A 225 -6.71 -16.81 -20.47
CA ALA A 225 -5.25 -16.98 -20.55
C ALA A 225 -4.55 -15.92 -21.43
N ARG A 226 -5.23 -15.37 -22.45
CA ARG A 226 -4.67 -14.29 -23.29
C ARG A 226 -4.72 -12.93 -22.58
N SER A 227 -5.74 -12.67 -21.78
CA SER A 227 -5.83 -11.42 -21.01
C SER A 227 -4.71 -11.30 -19.96
N ALA A 228 -4.26 -12.42 -19.37
CA ALA A 228 -3.20 -12.40 -18.36
C ALA A 228 -1.79 -12.15 -18.95
N LYS A 229 -1.52 -12.57 -20.20
CA LYS A 229 -0.21 -12.37 -20.86
C LYS A 229 -0.01 -10.96 -21.41
N SER A 230 -1.09 -10.24 -21.72
CA SER A 230 -1.02 -8.85 -22.19
C SER A 230 -0.48 -7.89 -21.12
N SER A 231 -0.75 -8.15 -19.83
CA SER A 231 -0.35 -7.23 -18.75
C SER A 231 1.09 -7.40 -18.28
N THR A 232 1.77 -8.50 -18.61
CA THR A 232 3.16 -8.76 -18.19
C THR A 232 4.21 -8.37 -19.22
N ALA A 233 3.87 -8.31 -20.52
CA ALA A 233 4.84 -7.97 -21.58
C ALA A 233 5.19 -6.47 -21.63
N GLY A 234 4.34 -5.58 -21.10
CA GLY A 234 4.57 -4.13 -21.10
C GLY A 234 5.58 -3.62 -20.06
N ALA A 235 5.93 -4.42 -19.05
CA ALA A 235 6.74 -3.96 -17.92
C ALA A 235 8.26 -4.21 -18.06
N LEU A 236 8.71 -4.92 -19.10
CA LEU A 236 10.11 -5.35 -19.25
C LEU A 236 10.88 -4.65 -20.40
N SER A 237 10.23 -3.79 -21.19
CA SER A 237 10.85 -3.19 -22.39
C SER A 237 11.51 -1.80 -22.20
N SER A 238 11.63 -1.28 -20.97
CA SER A 238 12.18 0.07 -20.75
C SER A 238 13.60 0.10 -20.12
N ARG A 239 14.37 -0.99 -20.17
CA ARG A 239 15.69 -1.06 -19.55
C ARG A 239 16.77 -1.66 -20.46
N SER A 240 17.05 -1.01 -21.59
CA SER A 240 18.34 -1.17 -22.28
C SER A 240 18.50 -0.12 -23.38
N ARG A 241 19.35 0.88 -23.15
CA ARG A 241 20.25 1.52 -24.14
C ARG A 241 20.99 2.68 -23.48
N ASP A 242 22.21 2.38 -23.03
CA ASP A 242 23.29 3.36 -23.04
C ASP A 242 24.41 2.78 -23.91
N PRO A 243 24.67 3.33 -25.10
CA PRO A 243 25.88 3.07 -25.86
C PRO A 243 26.88 4.20 -25.59
N ARG A 244 28.08 3.87 -25.12
CA ARG A 244 29.37 4.57 -25.33
C ARG A 244 30.37 4.15 -24.24
N LEU A 245 31.09 3.08 -24.53
CA LEU A 245 32.54 3.02 -24.36
C LEU A 245 33.11 2.90 -25.78
#